data_AF-A0A520HJ62-F1
#
_entry.id   AF-A0A520HJ62-F1
#
_cell.length_a   1.000
_cell.length_b   1.000
_cell.length_c   1.000
_cell.angle_alpha   90.00
_cell.angle_beta   90.00
_cell.angle_gamma   90.00
#
_symmetry.space_group_name_H-M   'P 1'
#
loop_
_entity.id
_entity.type
_entity.pdbx_description
1 polymer ?
#
loop_
_entity_poly.entity_id
_entity_poly.type
_entity_poly.pdbx_seq_one_letter_code
_entity_poly.pdbx_strand_id
1 'polypeptide(L)'
;TYNRANPGAILDWGPLPLKINPDAARTTGLTTVDIVMYRYPDVLLSKAESIANGGGAPTQEAMDLVNTVRRRAGLPNKALANYSTLALFNDLILLERSHEFWCENGQYRADLIRHGKFVSRCQEVTQSVYTNANKQLYPFSLKAVSEGKGLFIQNPGYN
;
A
#
# COMPACT_ATOMS: atom_id res chain seq x y z
N THR A 1 -21.68 15.99 -9.13
CA THR A 1 -20.40 15.27 -9.21
C THR A 1 -20.38 14.18 -8.18
N TYR A 2 -19.93 12.97 -8.54
CA TYR A 2 -19.77 11.87 -7.59
C TYR A 2 -18.66 12.24 -6.60
N ASN A 3 -18.96 12.25 -5.31
CA ASN A 3 -18.01 12.60 -4.26
C ASN A 3 -18.37 11.87 -2.96
N ARG A 4 -17.57 12.05 -1.91
CA ARG A 4 -17.76 11.36 -0.62
C ARG A 4 -19.11 11.69 0.06
N ALA A 5 -19.73 12.82 -0.30
CA ALA A 5 -21.05 13.25 0.18
C ALA A 5 -22.20 12.90 -0.78
N ASN A 6 -21.89 12.39 -1.98
CA ASN A 6 -22.85 11.96 -2.99
C ASN A 6 -22.38 10.66 -3.66
N PRO A 7 -22.35 9.54 -2.90
CA PRO A 7 -22.09 8.23 -3.46
C PRO A 7 -23.34 7.81 -4.25
N GLY A 8 -23.29 7.92 -5.57
CA GLY A 8 -24.25 7.22 -6.43
C GLY A 8 -24.24 5.71 -6.17
N ALA A 9 -25.34 5.03 -6.48
CA ALA A 9 -25.52 3.60 -6.20
C ALA A 9 -24.40 2.73 -6.79
N ILE A 10 -23.84 3.11 -7.95
CA ILE A 10 -22.75 2.41 -8.62
C ILE A 10 -21.88 3.45 -9.33
N LEU A 11 -20.56 3.42 -9.10
CA LEU A 11 -19.59 4.03 -10.00
C LEU A 11 -19.26 2.96 -11.04
N ASP A 12 -19.96 3.00 -12.17
CA ASP A 12 -20.14 1.89 -13.12
C ASP A 12 -18.81 1.23 -13.57
N TRP A 13 -17.68 1.96 -13.49
CA TRP A 13 -16.33 1.51 -13.90
C TRP A 13 -15.23 1.71 -12.84
N GLY A 14 -15.56 2.22 -11.64
CA GLY A 14 -14.56 2.66 -10.68
C GLY A 14 -13.67 3.83 -11.20
N PRO A 15 -12.77 4.38 -10.37
CA PRO A 15 -11.78 5.34 -10.85
C PRO A 15 -10.74 4.62 -11.73
N LEU A 16 -10.56 5.08 -12.97
CA LEU A 16 -9.48 4.61 -13.84
C LEU A 16 -8.13 5.18 -13.36
N PRO A 17 -7.15 4.33 -13.01
CA PRO A 17 -5.84 4.81 -12.58
C PRO A 17 -5.01 5.29 -13.78
N LEU A 18 -4.78 6.60 -13.87
CA LEU A 18 -3.99 7.24 -14.95
C LEU A 18 -2.52 7.43 -14.56
N LYS A 19 -1.92 6.45 -13.88
CA LYS A 19 -0.56 6.60 -13.35
C LYS A 19 0.54 6.18 -14.32
N ILE A 20 0.31 5.09 -15.03
CA ILE A 20 1.21 4.57 -16.04
C ILE A 20 0.66 5.02 -17.39
N ASN A 21 1.52 5.63 -18.21
CA ASN A 21 1.10 6.14 -19.51
C ASN A 21 0.62 4.99 -20.41
N PRO A 22 -0.40 5.24 -21.25
CA PRO A 22 -0.83 4.25 -22.22
C PRO A 22 0.26 4.03 -23.28
N ASP A 23 0.41 2.79 -23.72
CA ASP A 23 1.19 2.45 -24.91
C ASP A 23 0.32 2.65 -26.15
N ALA A 24 0.47 3.81 -26.80
CA ALA A 24 -0.31 4.15 -27.99
C ALA A 24 0.02 3.27 -29.21
N ALA A 25 1.19 2.62 -29.23
CA ALA A 25 1.61 1.73 -30.31
C ALA A 25 1.21 0.26 -30.07
N ARG A 26 0.60 -0.05 -28.92
CA ARG A 26 0.22 -1.42 -28.56
C ARG A 26 -0.84 -1.99 -29.49
N THR A 27 -0.48 -3.08 -30.18
CA THR A 27 -1.38 -3.87 -31.04
C THR A 27 -1.75 -5.25 -30.46
N THR A 28 -1.15 -5.64 -29.32
CA THR A 28 -1.39 -6.93 -28.64
C THR A 28 -1.74 -6.73 -27.16
N GLY A 29 -1.88 -7.81 -26.39
CA GLY A 29 -2.05 -7.72 -24.94
C GLY A 29 -0.80 -7.24 -24.17
N LEU A 30 0.36 -7.18 -24.83
CA LEU A 30 1.64 -6.81 -24.23
C LEU A 30 1.92 -5.32 -24.42
N THR A 31 2.53 -4.68 -23.43
CA THR A 31 2.93 -3.26 -23.46
C THR A 31 4.45 -3.17 -23.38
N THR A 32 5.05 -2.17 -24.03
CA THR A 32 6.48 -1.85 -23.86
C THR A 32 6.73 -0.81 -22.77
N VAL A 33 5.68 -0.38 -22.06
CA VAL A 33 5.81 0.62 -20.99
C VAL A 33 6.45 -0.02 -19.77
N ASP A 34 7.51 0.62 -19.27
CA ASP A 34 8.22 0.20 -18.07
C ASP A 34 7.35 0.31 -16.81
N ILE A 35 7.51 -0.66 -15.91
CA ILE A 35 6.83 -0.68 -14.62
C ILE A 35 7.73 -0.02 -13.58
N VAL A 36 7.16 0.91 -12.82
CA VAL A 36 7.86 1.53 -11.69
C VAL A 36 7.94 0.55 -10.53
N MET A 37 9.15 0.04 -10.28
CA MET A 37 9.41 -0.87 -9.16
C MET A 37 9.84 -0.13 -7.89
N TYR A 38 10.74 0.85 -8.03
CA TYR A 38 11.22 1.70 -6.94
C TYR A 38 11.42 3.11 -7.45
N ARG A 39 11.24 4.10 -6.58
CA ARG A 39 11.38 5.52 -6.92
C ARG A 39 11.71 6.33 -5.69
N TYR A 40 12.28 7.51 -5.90
CA TYR A 40 12.84 8.31 -4.80
C TYR A 40 11.85 8.63 -3.65
N PRO A 41 10.55 8.91 -3.89
CA PRO A 41 9.59 9.10 -2.80
C PRO A 41 9.38 7.86 -1.91
N ASP A 42 9.61 6.65 -2.41
CA ASP A 42 9.62 5.44 -1.58
C ASP A 42 10.79 5.47 -0.59
N VAL A 43 11.97 5.89 -1.04
CA VAL A 43 13.14 6.09 -0.17
C VAL A 43 12.86 7.17 0.88
N LEU A 44 12.26 8.29 0.49
CA LEU A 44 11.95 9.39 1.42
C LEU A 44 10.95 8.97 2.50
N LEU A 45 9.85 8.31 2.12
CA LEU A 45 8.85 7.85 3.06
C LEU A 45 9.37 6.70 3.94
N SER A 46 10.18 5.79 3.38
CA SER A 46 10.83 4.72 4.16
C SER A 46 11.86 5.28 5.15
N LYS A 47 12.62 6.31 4.75
CA LYS A 47 13.55 7.01 5.66
C LYS A 47 12.79 7.72 6.78
N ALA A 48 11.71 8.43 6.46
CA ALA A 48 10.87 9.09 7.47
C ALA A 48 10.33 8.08 8.50
N GLU A 49 9.82 6.96 8.00
CA GLU A 49 9.34 5.86 8.83
C GLU A 49 10.46 5.26 9.69
N SER A 50 11.64 5.00 9.12
CA SER A 50 12.78 4.44 9.84
C SER A 50 13.27 5.36 10.95
N ILE A 51 13.30 6.68 10.73
CA ILE A 51 13.69 7.66 11.77
C ILE A 51 12.69 7.59 12.93
N ALA A 52 11.39 7.63 12.63
CA ALA A 52 10.36 7.63 13.66
C ALA A 52 10.36 6.31 14.48
N ASN A 53 10.43 5.17 13.80
CA ASN A 53 10.42 3.86 14.48
C ASN A 53 11.75 3.57 15.19
N GLY A 54 12.89 3.97 14.61
CA GLY A 54 14.20 3.80 15.23
C GLY A 54 14.39 4.64 16.50
N GLY A 55 13.80 5.84 16.54
CA GLY A 55 13.79 6.72 17.71
C GLY A 55 12.62 6.50 18.67
N GLY A 56 11.64 5.67 18.32
CA GLY A 56 10.41 5.45 19.10
C GLY A 56 9.41 6.61 19.07
N ALA A 57 9.71 7.70 18.36
CA ALA A 57 8.84 8.87 18.22
C ALA A 57 9.16 9.64 16.91
N PRO A 58 8.17 10.31 16.30
CA PRO A 58 8.39 11.10 15.11
C PRO A 58 9.17 12.38 15.40
N THR A 59 10.06 12.75 14.48
CA THR A 59 10.90 13.96 14.58
C THR A 59 10.54 14.96 13.49
N GLN A 60 11.04 16.20 13.61
CA GLN A 60 10.87 17.20 12.56
C GLN A 60 11.53 16.76 11.25
N GLU A 61 12.70 16.10 11.31
CA GLU A 61 13.36 15.51 10.13
C GLU A 61 12.44 14.51 9.41
N ALA A 62 11.81 13.59 10.16
CA ALA A 62 10.89 12.62 9.58
C ALA A 62 9.68 13.31 8.92
N MET A 63 9.11 14.33 9.56
CA MET A 63 7.99 15.09 9.01
C MET A 63 8.38 15.90 7.77
N ASP A 64 9.60 16.43 7.71
CA ASP A 64 10.08 17.20 6.56
C ASP A 64 10.27 16.33 5.31
N LEU A 65 10.67 15.08 5.48
CA LEU A 65 10.73 14.07 4.41
C LEU A 65 9.32 13.77 3.84
N VAL A 66 8.33 13.57 4.72
CA VAL A 66 6.92 13.41 4.31
C VAL A 66 6.44 14.65 3.54
N ASN A 67 6.71 15.83 4.09
CA ASN A 67 6.29 17.09 3.48
C ASN A 67 6.99 17.37 2.13
N THR A 68 8.20 16.83 1.91
CA THR A 68 8.88 16.90 0.61
C THR A 68 8.07 16.18 -0.48
N VAL A 69 7.55 14.99 -0.17
CA VAL A 69 6.68 14.24 -1.09
C VAL A 69 5.36 14.98 -1.32
N ARG A 70 4.75 15.49 -0.25
CA ARG A 70 3.49 16.25 -0.32
C ARG A 70 3.59 17.52 -1.16
N ARG A 71 4.65 18.33 -0.98
CA ARG A 71 4.87 19.54 -1.79
C ARG A 71 5.00 19.22 -3.27
N ARG A 72 5.74 18.15 -3.62
CA ARG A 72 5.86 17.72 -5.02
C ARG A 72 4.50 17.32 -5.60
N ALA A 73 3.62 16.74 -4.80
CA ALA A 73 2.23 16.43 -5.18
C ALA A 73 1.27 17.65 -5.15
N GLY A 74 1.77 18.87 -4.87
CA GLY A 74 0.92 20.07 -4.77
C GLY A 74 0.04 20.11 -3.52
N LEU A 75 0.34 19.29 -2.51
CA LEU A 75 -0.42 19.21 -1.27
C LEU A 75 0.20 20.08 -0.17
N PRO A 76 -0.63 20.65 0.73
CA PRO A 76 -0.12 21.44 1.85
C PRO A 76 0.69 20.58 2.82
N ASN A 77 1.68 21.18 3.47
CA ASN A 77 2.45 20.53 4.52
C ASN A 77 1.53 20.09 5.68
N LYS A 78 1.90 18.99 6.34
CA LYS A 78 1.34 18.55 7.60
C LYS A 78 2.25 19.00 8.74
N ALA A 79 1.63 19.40 9.85
CA ALA A 79 2.34 19.78 11.08
C ALA A 79 2.66 18.53 11.92
N LEU A 80 3.89 18.43 12.43
CA LEU A 80 4.31 17.35 13.33
C LEU A 80 3.41 17.25 14.57
N ALA A 81 2.93 18.39 15.09
CA ALA A 81 2.05 18.44 16.26
C ALA A 81 0.78 17.59 16.12
N ASN A 82 0.26 17.41 14.89
CA ASN A 82 -0.94 16.59 14.63
C ASN A 82 -0.64 15.08 14.54
N TYR A 83 0.64 14.71 14.50
CA TYR A 83 1.13 13.35 14.33
C TYR A 83 2.27 13.08 15.32
N SER A 84 2.08 13.52 16.57
CA SER A 84 3.13 13.56 17.60
C SER A 84 3.45 12.21 18.24
N THR A 85 2.58 11.20 18.07
CA THR A 85 2.82 9.84 18.55
C THR A 85 3.29 8.94 17.41
N LEU A 86 4.07 7.90 17.75
CA LEU A 86 4.55 6.93 16.77
C LEU A 86 3.38 6.26 16.02
N ALA A 87 2.30 5.92 16.72
CA ALA A 87 1.11 5.32 16.10
C ALA A 87 0.45 6.26 15.08
N LEU A 88 0.25 7.54 15.43
CA LEU A 88 -0.33 8.52 14.49
C LEU A 88 0.59 8.77 13.29
N PHE A 89 1.90 8.81 13.51
CA PHE A 89 2.87 8.99 12.44
C PHE A 89 2.94 7.78 11.50
N ASN A 90 2.91 6.56 12.03
CA ASN A 90 2.84 5.34 11.22
C ASN A 90 1.55 5.29 10.38
N ASP A 91 0.42 5.76 10.92
CA ASP A 91 -0.83 5.89 10.18
C ASP A 91 -0.74 6.93 9.06
N LEU A 92 -0.05 8.04 9.32
CA LEU A 92 0.28 9.02 8.30
C LEU A 92 1.15 8.41 7.20
N ILE A 93 2.20 7.66 7.54
CA ILE A 93 3.07 7.00 6.56
C ILE A 93 2.25 6.06 5.67
N LEU A 94 1.42 5.19 6.26
CA LEU A 94 0.55 4.29 5.48
C LEU A 94 -0.40 5.06 4.55
N LEU A 95 -0.96 6.18 5.02
CA LEU A 95 -1.81 7.03 4.21
C LEU A 95 -1.07 7.64 3.02
N GLU A 96 0.07 8.30 3.27
CA GLU A 96 0.86 8.95 2.22
C GLU A 96 1.41 7.93 1.22
N ARG A 97 1.91 6.76 1.68
CA ARG A 97 2.34 5.66 0.81
C ARG A 97 1.18 5.12 -0.03
N SER A 98 -0.03 4.99 0.53
CA SER A 98 -1.21 4.52 -0.23
C SER A 98 -1.59 5.46 -1.37
N HIS A 99 -1.52 6.77 -1.14
CA HIS A 99 -1.83 7.77 -2.15
C HIS A 99 -0.71 7.88 -3.18
N GLU A 100 0.53 7.94 -2.71
CA GLU A 100 1.69 8.17 -3.55
C GLU A 100 1.98 6.98 -4.46
N PHE A 101 1.71 5.75 -4.01
CA PHE A 101 2.07 4.52 -4.71
C PHE A 101 0.89 3.70 -5.26
N TRP A 102 -0.30 4.29 -5.28
CA TRP A 102 -1.47 3.67 -5.91
C TRP A 102 -1.13 3.19 -7.33
N CYS A 103 -1.46 1.94 -7.68
CA CYS A 103 -1.19 1.32 -8.99
C CYS A 103 0.28 1.24 -9.42
N GLU A 104 1.23 1.16 -8.49
CA GLU A 104 2.62 0.75 -8.77
C GLU A 104 2.81 -0.76 -8.48
N ASN A 105 3.99 -1.15 -7.99
CA ASN A 105 4.42 -2.51 -7.65
C ASN A 105 3.62 -3.25 -6.55
N GLY A 106 2.46 -2.75 -6.10
CA GLY A 106 1.61 -3.41 -5.11
C GLY A 106 2.09 -3.34 -3.65
N GLN A 107 3.04 -2.44 -3.33
CA GLN A 107 3.67 -2.34 -2.00
C GLN A 107 2.72 -2.10 -0.82
N TYR A 108 1.54 -1.49 -1.03
CA TYR A 108 0.61 -1.17 0.06
C TYR A 108 0.14 -2.40 0.83
N ARG A 109 0.02 -3.56 0.17
CA ARG A 109 -0.29 -4.83 0.85
C ARG A 109 0.80 -5.21 1.85
N ALA A 110 2.06 -5.13 1.43
CA ALA A 110 3.20 -5.45 2.30
C ALA A 110 3.31 -4.47 3.45
N ASP A 111 3.06 -3.17 3.19
CA ASP A 111 3.02 -2.12 4.21
C ASP A 111 1.96 -2.40 5.29
N LEU A 112 0.74 -2.78 4.88
CA LEU A 112 -0.30 -3.13 5.83
C LEU A 112 0.04 -4.38 6.65
N ILE A 113 0.68 -5.40 6.05
CA ILE A 113 1.06 -6.62 6.76
C ILE A 113 2.11 -6.32 7.83
N ARG A 114 3.19 -5.60 7.48
CA ARG A 114 4.27 -5.29 8.43
C ARG A 114 3.86 -4.32 9.55
N HIS A 115 2.80 -3.54 9.32
CA HIS A 115 2.16 -2.71 10.37
C HIS A 115 1.05 -3.44 11.14
N GLY A 116 0.76 -4.71 10.83
CA GLY A 116 -0.34 -5.45 11.47
C GLY A 116 -1.74 -4.90 11.15
N LYS A 117 -1.90 -4.11 10.09
CA LYS A 117 -3.15 -3.46 9.69
C LYS A 117 -3.87 -4.12 8.52
N PHE A 118 -3.30 -5.15 7.91
CA PHE A 118 -3.88 -5.81 6.73
C PHE A 118 -5.30 -6.31 6.95
N VAL A 119 -5.53 -7.08 8.03
CA VAL A 119 -6.84 -7.69 8.30
C VAL A 119 -7.90 -6.62 8.57
N SER A 120 -7.62 -5.67 9.48
CA SER A 120 -8.57 -4.61 9.83
C SER A 120 -8.90 -3.72 8.63
N ARG A 121 -7.90 -3.37 7.81
CA ARG A 121 -8.11 -2.57 6.59
C ARG A 121 -8.96 -3.30 5.55
N CYS A 122 -8.71 -4.58 5.33
CA CYS A 122 -9.53 -5.38 4.40
C CYS A 122 -10.97 -5.53 4.92
N GLN A 123 -11.17 -5.76 6.22
CA GLN A 123 -12.51 -5.82 6.83
C GLN A 123 -13.26 -4.49 6.72
N GLU A 124 -12.57 -3.36 6.95
CA GLU A 124 -13.13 -2.01 6.80
C GLU A 124 -13.66 -1.76 5.37
N VAL A 125 -12.88 -2.14 4.36
CA VAL A 125 -13.17 -1.82 2.95
C VAL A 125 -14.14 -2.82 2.32
N THR A 126 -13.96 -4.12 2.54
CA THR A 126 -14.71 -5.16 1.81
C THR A 126 -15.80 -5.81 2.65
N GLN A 127 -15.79 -5.62 3.97
CA GLN A 127 -16.72 -6.27 4.92
C GLN A 127 -16.76 -7.81 4.76
N SER A 128 -15.67 -8.40 4.26
CA SER A 128 -15.64 -9.83 3.96
C SER A 128 -15.41 -10.64 5.23
N VAL A 129 -16.29 -11.62 5.46
CA VAL A 129 -16.16 -12.62 6.53
C VAL A 129 -14.96 -13.57 6.33
N TYR A 130 -14.40 -13.60 5.12
CA TYR A 130 -13.25 -14.45 4.79
C TYR A 130 -11.90 -13.78 5.09
N THR A 131 -11.90 -12.50 5.47
CA THR A 131 -10.68 -11.76 5.82
C THR A 131 -10.19 -12.18 7.21
N ASN A 132 -9.03 -12.84 7.26
CA ASN A 132 -8.39 -13.29 8.50
C ASN A 132 -6.86 -13.30 8.37
N ALA A 133 -6.16 -13.60 9.48
CA ALA A 133 -4.69 -13.58 9.56
C ALA A 133 -4.01 -14.51 8.53
N ASN A 134 -4.63 -15.63 8.19
CA ASN A 134 -4.08 -16.58 7.21
C ASN A 134 -3.99 -15.96 5.80
N LYS A 135 -4.77 -14.90 5.52
CA LYS A 135 -4.73 -14.18 4.23
C LYS A 135 -3.55 -13.23 4.09
N GLN A 136 -2.73 -13.05 5.12
CA GLN A 136 -1.48 -12.29 5.00
C GLN A 136 -0.47 -13.01 4.11
N LEU A 137 -0.44 -14.35 4.18
CA LEU A 137 0.39 -15.20 3.33
C LEU A 137 -0.44 -15.77 2.17
N TYR A 138 0.21 -15.96 1.01
CA TYR A 138 -0.38 -16.71 -0.10
C TYR A 138 -0.25 -18.22 0.13
N PRO A 139 -1.17 -19.05 -0.39
CA PRO A 139 -0.97 -20.48 -0.41
C PRO A 139 0.21 -20.85 -1.30
N PHE A 140 0.96 -21.87 -0.91
CA PHE A 140 1.88 -22.51 -1.83
C PHE A 140 1.12 -23.29 -2.90
N SER A 141 1.76 -23.49 -4.05
CA SER A 141 1.21 -24.31 -5.14
C SER A 141 1.01 -25.76 -4.67
N LEU A 142 -0.17 -26.32 -4.97
CA LEU A 142 -0.49 -27.72 -4.65
C LEU A 142 0.49 -28.71 -5.29
N LYS A 143 1.03 -28.36 -6.47
CA LYS A 143 2.07 -29.17 -7.12
C LYS A 143 3.33 -29.26 -6.24
N ALA A 144 3.80 -28.12 -5.72
CA ALA A 144 4.99 -28.08 -4.86
C ALA A 144 4.76 -28.82 -3.54
N VAL A 145 3.57 -28.70 -2.95
CA VAL A 145 3.16 -29.45 -1.74
C VAL A 145 3.15 -30.96 -2.00
N SER A 146 2.59 -31.39 -3.14
CA SER A 146 2.56 -32.79 -3.53
C SER A 146 3.96 -33.36 -3.78
N GLU A 147 4.81 -32.64 -4.52
CA GLU A 147 6.19 -33.03 -4.82
C GLU A 147 7.07 -33.08 -3.56
N GLY A 148 6.78 -32.26 -2.56
CA GLY A 148 7.50 -32.22 -1.29
C GLY A 148 7.26 -33.43 -0.38
N LYS A 149 6.35 -34.35 -0.73
CA LYS A 149 6.13 -35.64 -0.03
C LYS A 149 5.99 -35.51 1.50
N GLY A 150 5.28 -34.48 1.96
CA GLY A 150 5.05 -34.20 3.38
C GLY A 150 6.13 -33.37 4.09
N LEU A 151 7.24 -33.04 3.42
CA LEU A 151 8.27 -32.14 3.96
C LEU A 151 8.00 -30.67 3.61
N PHE A 152 7.35 -30.42 2.47
CA PHE A 152 6.92 -29.08 2.07
C PHE A 152 5.48 -28.85 2.52
N ILE A 153 5.33 -28.21 3.68
CA ILE A 153 4.04 -28.06 4.36
C ILE A 153 3.37 -26.74 3.95
N GLN A 154 2.07 -26.80 3.72
CA GLN A 154 1.24 -25.65 3.35
C GLN A 154 1.21 -24.58 4.45
N ASN A 155 1.05 -23.32 4.06
CA ASN A 155 0.80 -22.23 5.00
C ASN A 155 -0.49 -22.48 5.80
N PRO A 156 -0.52 -22.18 7.11
CA PRO A 156 -1.70 -22.40 7.94
C PRO A 156 -2.98 -21.78 7.36
N GLY A 157 -4.09 -22.52 7.40
CA GLY A 157 -5.38 -22.07 6.88
C GLY A 157 -5.59 -22.26 5.38
N TYR A 158 -4.69 -22.97 4.71
CA TYR A 158 -4.85 -23.43 3.34
C TYR A 158 -4.72 -24.95 3.29
N ASN A 159 -5.46 -25.59 2.38
CA ASN A 159 -5.40 -27.02 2.09
C ASN A 159 -4.61 -27.26 0.81
#